data_AF-A0A853FQA6-F1
#
_entry.id   AF-A0A853FQA6-F1
#
_cell.length_a   1.000
_cell.length_b   1.000
_cell.length_c   1.000
_cell.angle_alpha   90.00
_cell.angle_beta   90.00
_cell.angle_gamma   90.00
#
_symmetry.space_group_name_H-M   'P 1'
#
loop_
_entity.id
_entity.type
_entity.pdbx_description
1 polymer ?
#
loop_
_entity_poly.entity_id
_entity_poly.type
_entity_poly.pdbx_seq_one_letter_code
_entity_poly.pdbx_strand_id
1 'polypeptide(L)'
;MLGPIPFVLDFTSGPPSNGAHMLAWWGGQDADRWDRFGAALAERSGWIEDLLLGDVEPSPRMAQSIAGMTQGVVPAEQWDCGCCLDWRDKPLGWAGPPGRYAPCAPASAGEA
;
A
#
# COMPACT_ATOMS: atom_id res chain seq x y z
N MET A 1 7.36 16.64 3.70
CA MET A 1 8.41 15.66 4.03
C MET A 1 7.68 14.43 4.51
N LEU A 2 7.86 13.28 3.87
CA LEU A 2 7.40 12.00 4.40
C LEU A 2 8.05 11.85 5.78
N GLY A 3 7.26 11.59 6.82
CA GLY A 3 7.81 11.19 8.11
C GLY A 3 8.61 9.89 7.94
N PRO A 4 9.48 9.53 8.91
CA PRO A 4 10.21 8.28 8.83
C PRO A 4 9.20 7.13 8.78
N ILE A 5 9.00 6.55 7.60
CA ILE A 5 8.33 5.25 7.46
C ILE A 5 9.21 4.29 8.27
N PRO A 6 8.71 3.67 9.35
CA PRO A 6 9.59 2.96 10.29
C PRO A 6 10.25 1.67 9.76
N PHE A 7 10.16 1.34 8.46
CA PHE A 7 10.51 0.01 7.94
C PHE A 7 11.40 0.04 6.70
N VAL A 8 12.06 -1.10 6.51
CA VAL A 8 13.01 -1.52 5.49
C VAL A 8 12.36 -1.54 4.10
N LEU A 9 11.95 -0.39 3.56
CA LEU A 9 11.66 -0.30 2.14
C LEU A 9 12.99 -0.34 1.41
N ASP A 10 13.23 -1.41 0.67
CA ASP A 10 14.31 -1.43 -0.31
C ASP A 10 13.95 -0.43 -1.40
N PHE A 11 14.48 0.79 -1.31
CA PHE A 11 14.26 1.84 -2.30
C PHE A 11 14.94 1.54 -3.65
N THR A 12 15.64 0.40 -3.79
CA THR A 12 16.18 -0.06 -5.07
C THR A 12 15.15 -0.83 -5.89
N SER A 13 14.07 -1.30 -5.26
CA SER A 13 12.91 -1.90 -5.92
C SER A 13 11.67 -1.01 -5.78
N GLY A 14 10.83 -0.99 -6.82
CA GLY A 14 9.53 -0.31 -6.76
C GLY A 14 8.53 -1.06 -5.88
N PRO A 15 7.40 -0.44 -5.53
CA PRO A 15 6.33 -1.09 -4.79
C PRO A 15 5.79 -2.33 -5.53
N PRO A 16 5.52 -3.44 -4.82
CA PRO A 16 5.01 -4.66 -5.45
C PRO A 16 3.60 -4.48 -6.02
N SER A 17 2.80 -3.57 -5.43
CA SER A 17 1.47 -3.21 -5.91
C SER A 17 1.14 -1.76 -5.60
N ASN A 18 0.11 -1.23 -6.26
CA ASN A 18 -0.44 0.07 -5.90
C ASN A 18 -0.95 0.09 -4.46
N GLY A 19 -1.60 -0.99 -4.01
CA GLY A 19 -2.08 -1.13 -2.63
C GLY A 19 -0.94 -0.97 -1.62
N ALA A 20 0.19 -1.63 -1.85
CA ALA A 20 1.39 -1.50 -1.03
C ALA A 20 1.96 -0.07 -1.07
N HIS A 21 2.08 0.52 -2.26
CA HIS A 21 2.54 1.90 -2.41
C HIS A 21 1.68 2.90 -1.62
N MET A 22 0.37 2.82 -1.80
CA MET A 22 -0.59 3.71 -1.16
C MET A 22 -0.63 3.52 0.34
N LEU A 23 -0.50 2.27 0.82
CA LEU A 23 -0.44 1.96 2.23
C LEU A 23 0.82 2.54 2.88
N ALA A 24 1.99 2.38 2.26
CA ALA A 24 3.24 2.98 2.74
C ALA A 24 3.15 4.52 2.78
N TRP A 25 2.59 5.12 1.73
CA TRP A 25 2.42 6.58 1.69
C TRP A 25 1.43 7.08 2.73
N TRP A 26 0.34 6.34 2.96
CA TRP A 26 -0.62 6.63 4.02
C TRP A 26 0.00 6.49 5.41
N GLY A 27 0.78 5.43 5.66
CA GLY A 27 1.48 5.24 6.92
C GLY A 27 2.51 6.34 7.20
N GLY A 28 3.27 6.73 6.17
CA GLY A 28 4.33 7.74 6.29
C GLY A 28 3.87 9.17 6.59
N GLN A 29 2.55 9.45 6.60
CA GLN A 29 2.04 10.78 6.98
C GLN A 29 1.87 10.95 8.49
N ASP A 30 1.66 9.87 9.24
CA ASP A 30 1.32 9.91 10.66
C ASP A 30 1.71 8.59 11.34
N ALA A 31 2.80 8.64 12.12
CA ALA A 31 3.34 7.47 12.82
C ALA A 31 2.37 6.92 13.88
N ASP A 32 1.65 7.78 14.60
CA ASP A 32 0.67 7.32 15.60
C ASP A 32 -0.52 6.63 14.93
N ARG A 33 -0.95 7.12 13.76
CA ARG A 33 -1.97 6.44 12.95
C ARG A 33 -1.48 5.09 12.46
N TRP A 34 -0.23 5.01 12.04
CA TRP A 34 0.37 3.76 11.60
C TRP A 34 0.49 2.73 12.72
N ASP A 35 0.93 3.14 13.91
CA ASP A 35 1.02 2.25 15.07
C ASP A 35 -0.35 1.72 15.48
N ARG A 36 -1.40 2.56 15.45
CA ARG A 36 -2.79 2.12 15.70
C ARG A 36 -3.28 1.16 14.62
N PHE A 37 -2.92 1.37 13.36
CA PHE A 37 -3.25 0.47 12.25
C PHE A 37 -2.57 -0.89 12.43
N GLY A 38 -1.28 -0.91 12.76
CA GLY A 38 -0.55 -2.14 13.07
C GLY A 38 -1.12 -2.87 14.29
N ALA A 39 -1.46 -2.14 15.35
CA ALA A 39 -2.09 -2.71 16.54
C ALA A 39 -3.50 -3.27 16.26
N ALA A 40 -4.27 -2.66 15.36
CA ALA A 40 -5.58 -3.15 14.96
C ALA A 40 -5.50 -4.42 14.10
N LEU A 41 -4.39 -4.58 13.36
CA LEU A 41 -4.06 -5.81 12.65
C LEU A 41 -3.45 -6.88 13.57
N ALA A 42 -3.13 -6.53 14.83
CA ALA A 42 -2.90 -7.28 16.08
C ALA A 42 -2.07 -8.58 16.08
N GLU A 43 -1.77 -9.21 14.96
CA GLU A 43 -1.10 -10.52 14.96
C GLU A 43 0.31 -10.51 14.38
N ARG A 44 0.72 -9.55 13.54
CA ARG A 44 2.01 -9.65 12.85
C ARG A 44 2.51 -8.27 12.37
N SER A 45 3.32 -7.58 13.18
CA SER A 45 4.10 -6.43 12.69
C SER A 45 4.96 -6.84 11.46
N GLY A 46 5.52 -8.04 11.48
CA GLY A 46 6.24 -8.61 10.34
C GLY A 46 5.36 -8.85 9.12
N TRP A 47 4.05 -9.09 9.27
CA TRP A 47 3.19 -9.32 8.10
C TRP A 47 2.96 -8.05 7.31
N ILE A 48 2.90 -6.87 7.95
CA ILE A 48 2.80 -5.61 7.22
C ILE A 48 4.11 -5.34 6.47
N GLU A 49 5.25 -5.70 7.05
CA GLU A 49 6.55 -5.63 6.37
C GLU A 49 6.59 -6.58 5.16
N ASP A 50 6.26 -7.86 5.36
CA ASP A 50 6.15 -8.86 4.29
C ASP A 50 5.19 -8.38 3.18
N LEU A 51 4.09 -7.71 3.55
CA LEU A 51 3.09 -7.18 2.63
C LEU A 51 3.65 -6.03 1.79
N LEU A 52 4.44 -5.14 2.41
CA LEU A 52 5.06 -4.00 1.73
C LEU A 52 6.26 -4.44 0.86
N LEU A 53 6.95 -5.50 1.26
CA LEU A 53 8.02 -6.14 0.47
C LEU A 53 7.47 -7.01 -0.67
N GLY A 54 6.19 -7.39 -0.61
CA GLY A 54 5.55 -8.26 -1.60
C GLY A 54 5.79 -9.75 -1.36
N ASP A 55 6.33 -10.11 -0.19
CA ASP A 55 6.52 -11.50 0.25
C ASP A 55 5.18 -12.18 0.57
N VAL A 56 4.15 -11.39 0.89
CA VAL A 56 2.78 -11.87 1.10
C VAL A 56 1.77 -10.99 0.37
N GLU A 57 0.76 -11.61 -0.22
CA GLU A 57 -0.40 -10.93 -0.81
C GLU A 57 -1.56 -10.92 0.21
N PRO A 58 -2.30 -9.81 0.37
CA PRO A 58 -3.42 -9.80 1.29
C PRO A 58 -4.60 -10.56 0.69
N SER A 59 -5.22 -11.44 1.48
CA SER A 59 -6.49 -12.06 1.07
C SER A 59 -7.56 -10.98 0.77
N PRO A 60 -8.57 -11.27 -0.07
CA PRO A 60 -9.62 -10.29 -0.42
C PRO A 60 -10.34 -9.70 0.79
N ARG A 61 -10.53 -10.50 1.85
CA ARG A 61 -11.11 -10.05 3.12
C ARG A 61 -10.18 -9.05 3.83
N MET A 62 -8.89 -9.32 3.82
CA MET A 62 -7.88 -8.45 4.43
C MET A 62 -7.73 -7.15 3.65
N ALA A 63 -7.70 -7.20 2.32
CA ALA A 63 -7.69 -6.02 1.47
C ALA A 63 -8.90 -5.10 1.75
N GLN A 64 -10.09 -5.67 1.97
CA GLN A 64 -11.28 -4.93 2.41
C GLN A 64 -11.14 -4.35 3.82
N SER A 65 -10.55 -5.09 4.76
CA SER A 65 -10.26 -4.57 6.10
C SER A 65 -9.30 -3.38 6.05
N ILE A 66 -8.24 -3.46 5.23
CA ILE A 66 -7.31 -2.35 5.01
C ILE A 66 -8.04 -1.15 4.39
N ALA A 67 -8.90 -1.37 3.38
CA ALA A 67 -9.70 -0.31 2.80
C ALA A 67 -10.62 0.37 3.84
N GLY A 68 -11.26 -0.41 4.72
CA GLY A 68 -12.08 0.14 5.80
C GLY A 68 -11.26 0.96 6.80
N MET A 69 -10.13 0.44 7.27
CA MET A 69 -9.26 1.12 8.24
C MET A 69 -8.61 2.38 7.69
N THR A 70 -8.30 2.39 6.39
CA THR A 70 -7.74 3.55 5.68
C THR A 70 -8.82 4.49 5.14
N GLN A 71 -10.10 4.26 5.45
CA GLN A 71 -11.25 5.05 4.97
C GLN A 71 -11.32 5.17 3.43
N GLY A 72 -10.94 4.10 2.73
CA GLY A 72 -10.92 4.02 1.27
C GLY A 72 -9.72 4.67 0.61
N VAL A 73 -8.74 5.15 1.38
CA VAL A 73 -7.49 5.68 0.83
C VAL A 73 -6.70 4.58 0.13
N VAL A 74 -6.71 3.36 0.67
CA VAL A 74 -6.12 2.17 0.03
C VAL A 74 -7.27 1.23 -0.39
N PRO A 75 -7.79 1.33 -1.62
CA PRO A 75 -8.87 0.45 -2.09
C PRO A 75 -8.41 -1.01 -2.17
N ALA A 76 -9.34 -1.94 -1.98
CA ALA A 76 -9.03 -3.37 -2.01
C ALA A 76 -8.54 -3.82 -3.40
N GLU A 77 -9.02 -3.19 -4.46
CA GLU A 77 -8.73 -3.53 -5.85
C GLU A 77 -7.32 -3.09 -6.29
N GLN A 78 -6.67 -2.22 -5.52
CA GLN A 78 -5.33 -1.74 -5.84
C GLN A 78 -4.23 -2.74 -5.45
N TRP A 79 -4.57 -3.78 -4.69
CA TRP A 79 -3.64 -4.85 -4.34
C TRP A 79 -3.32 -5.77 -5.53
N ASP A 80 -4.29 -5.98 -6.43
CA ASP A 80 -4.14 -6.81 -7.64
C ASP A 80 -3.41 -6.07 -8.79
N CYS A 81 -3.06 -4.81 -8.58
CA CYS A 81 -2.49 -3.93 -9.59
C CYS A 81 -1.00 -3.68 -9.31
N GLY A 82 -0.12 -3.99 -10.27
CA GLY A 82 1.29 -3.59 -10.20
C GLY A 82 1.44 -2.06 -10.13
N CYS A 83 2.49 -1.59 -9.43
CA CYS A 83 2.80 -0.16 -9.34
C CYS A 83 3.85 0.25 -10.37
N CYS A 84 3.63 1.36 -11.09
CA CYS A 84 4.60 1.94 -12.02
C CYS A 84 5.38 3.13 -11.44
N LEU A 85 5.25 3.38 -10.14
CA LEU A 85 5.83 4.51 -9.43
C LEU A 85 6.94 4.03 -8.49
N ASP A 86 7.87 4.91 -8.13
CA ASP A 86 8.80 4.66 -7.04
C ASP A 86 8.14 4.94 -5.68
N TRP A 87 8.65 4.32 -4.61
CA TRP A 87 8.18 4.56 -3.23
C TRP A 87 8.15 6.03 -2.78
N ARG A 88 8.95 6.88 -3.43
CA ARG A 88 9.05 8.32 -3.11
C ARG A 88 8.00 9.14 -3.85
N ASP A 89 7.43 8.59 -4.91
CA ASP A 89 6.42 9.29 -5.68
C ASP A 89 5.13 9.40 -4.87
N LYS A 90 4.39 10.47 -5.12
CA LYS A 90 3.04 10.58 -4.58
C LYS A 90 2.14 9.60 -5.35
N PRO A 91 1.32 8.76 -4.68
CA PRO A 91 0.42 7.86 -5.37
C PRO A 91 -0.51 8.61 -6.33
N LEU A 92 -0.64 8.08 -7.54
CA LEU A 92 -1.54 8.63 -8.56
C LEU A 92 -2.99 8.54 -8.08
N GLY A 93 -3.77 9.62 -8.24
CA GLY A 93 -5.13 9.69 -7.71
C GLY A 93 -5.23 9.98 -6.21
N TRP A 94 -4.11 10.22 -5.50
CA TRP A 94 -4.14 10.68 -4.11
C TRP A 94 -4.73 12.10 -4.01
N ALA A 95 -6.02 12.17 -3.71
CA ALA A 95 -6.78 13.42 -3.52
C ALA A 95 -7.28 13.64 -2.07
N GLY A 96 -6.96 12.74 -1.12
CA GLY A 96 -7.78 12.60 0.09
C GLY A 96 -9.03 11.75 -0.19
N PRO A 97 -10.00 11.64 0.73
CA PRO A 97 -11.12 10.69 0.60
C PRO A 97 -12.08 11.07 -0.56
N PRO A 98 -12.85 10.11 -1.07
CA PRO A 98 -12.54 9.28 -2.23
C PRO A 98 -12.81 10.00 -3.57
N GLY A 99 -12.00 9.69 -4.59
CA GLY A 99 -12.26 10.19 -5.94
C GLY A 99 -11.32 9.58 -6.99
N ARG A 100 -11.74 8.44 -7.56
CA ARG A 100 -11.24 7.81 -8.80
C ARG A 100 -9.71 7.68 -8.89
N TYR A 101 -9.20 6.59 -8.35
CA TYR A 101 -7.88 6.08 -8.75
C TYR A 101 -7.93 5.69 -10.23
N ALA A 102 -6.98 6.19 -11.01
CA ALA A 102 -6.83 5.79 -12.41
C ALA A 102 -6.55 4.28 -12.45
N PRO A 103 -7.27 3.49 -13.26
CA PRO A 103 -7.02 2.06 -13.36
C PRO A 103 -5.58 1.84 -13.83
N CYS A 104 -4.84 0.96 -13.16
CA CYS A 104 -3.57 0.48 -13.70
C CYS A 104 -3.84 -0.20 -15.05
N ALA A 105 -3.02 0.13 -16.04
CA ALA A 105 -2.83 -0.77 -17.17
C ALA A 105 -2.42 -2.14 -16.59
N PRO A 106 -2.99 -3.26 -17.08
CA PRO A 106 -2.63 -4.58 -16.58
C PRO A 106 -1.11 -4.73 -16.62
N ALA A 107 -0.54 -5.30 -15.54
CA ALA A 107 0.83 -5.77 -15.56
C ALA A 107 0.99 -6.57 -16.85
N SER A 108 1.77 -6.05 -17.79
CA SER A 108 1.85 -6.64 -19.12
C SER A 108 2.22 -8.10 -18.94
N ALA A 109 1.27 -8.97 -19.25
CA ALA A 109 1.52 -10.38 -19.39
C ALA A 109 2.73 -10.49 -20.31
N GLY A 110 3.80 -11.13 -19.81
CA GLY A 110 4.87 -11.54 -20.69
C GLY A 110 4.28 -12.44 -21.76
N GLU A 111 4.35 -12.00 -23.00
CA GLU A 111 4.31 -12.83 -24.20
C GLU A 111 5.30 -12.15 -25.15
N ALA A 112 6.54 -12.66 -25.26
CA ALA A 112 7.00 -13.81 -26.05
C ALA A 112 7.76 -13.30 -27.29
#